data_AF-A0A352NUG5-F1
#
_entry.id   AF-A0A352NUG5-F1
#
_cell.length_a   1.000
_cell.length_b   1.000
_cell.length_c   1.000
_cell.angle_alpha   90.00
_cell.angle_beta   90.00
_cell.angle_gamma   90.00
#
_symmetry.space_group_name_H-M   'P 1'
#
loop_
_entity.id
_entity.type
_entity.pdbx_description
1 polymer ?
#
loop_
_entity_poly.entity_id
_entity_poly.type
_entity_poly.pdbx_seq_one_letter_code
_entity_poly.pdbx_strand_id
1 'polypeptide(L)'
;MLDRYSLEYYKSGRIGCIGNTDYMLVEFPMIDMPEDAMDIIYELQIRGVHPILAHPERYRYIIGNPSKINEFLNEGCLLQVNTGSIKGIFGKKVKNTARILIKSGISSFIASDAHSMGGRCPGISTAIEMASEIDRGICGRVEKNCEKLLENQLIDPPDNRIKEKKRIFSFFRA
;
A
#
# COMPACT_ATOMS: atom_id res chain seq x y z
N MET A 1 7.40 -12.29 1.65
CA MET A 1 7.44 -11.44 0.44
C MET A 1 7.07 -12.29 -0.75
N LEU A 2 6.34 -11.72 -1.71
CA LEU A 2 6.04 -12.38 -2.98
C LEU A 2 7.29 -12.50 -3.84
N ASP A 3 7.34 -13.59 -4.58
CA ASP A 3 8.35 -13.95 -5.56
C ASP A 3 7.73 -14.87 -6.63
N ARG A 4 8.52 -15.30 -7.61
CA ARG A 4 8.09 -16.21 -8.68
C ARG A 4 7.46 -17.53 -8.22
N TYR A 5 7.72 -18.00 -7.00
CA TYR A 5 7.15 -19.24 -6.47
C TYR A 5 5.80 -19.02 -5.77
N SER A 6 5.44 -17.77 -5.50
CA SER A 6 4.24 -17.44 -4.74
C SER A 6 2.96 -17.89 -5.45
N LEU A 7 2.94 -17.91 -6.78
CA LEU A 7 1.83 -18.48 -7.55
C LEU A 7 1.68 -19.99 -7.34
N GLU A 8 2.78 -20.73 -7.24
CA GLU A 8 2.75 -22.16 -6.94
C GLU A 8 2.25 -22.41 -5.52
N TYR A 9 2.70 -21.60 -4.55
CA TYR A 9 2.24 -21.68 -3.17
C TYR A 9 0.76 -21.34 -3.02
N TYR A 10 0.25 -20.39 -3.79
CA TYR A 10 -1.18 -20.09 -3.81
C TYR A 10 -1.98 -21.27 -4.38
N LYS A 11 -1.55 -21.81 -5.53
CA LYS A 11 -2.18 -22.99 -6.14
C LYS A 11 -2.15 -24.22 -5.24
N SER A 12 -1.10 -24.40 -4.45
CA SER A 12 -0.97 -25.51 -3.50
C SER A 12 -1.67 -25.25 -2.16
N GLY A 13 -2.32 -24.10 -1.97
CA GLY A 13 -2.98 -23.72 -0.71
C GLY A 13 -2.03 -23.42 0.46
N ARG A 14 -0.74 -23.20 0.19
CA ARG A 14 0.28 -22.86 1.21
C ARG A 14 0.25 -21.41 1.63
N ILE A 15 -0.21 -20.53 0.75
CA ILE A 15 -0.57 -19.15 1.04
C ILE A 15 -2.02 -18.93 0.62
N GLY A 16 -2.67 -17.94 1.21
CA GLY A 16 -4.08 -17.67 0.95
C GLY A 16 -4.46 -16.23 1.19
N CYS A 17 -5.75 -15.98 1.05
CA CYS A 17 -6.35 -14.66 1.20
C CYS A 17 -6.78 -14.41 2.65
N ILE A 18 -7.04 -13.15 2.97
CA ILE A 18 -7.44 -12.69 4.30
C ILE A 18 -8.84 -13.23 4.60
N GLY A 19 -9.02 -13.96 5.69
CA GLY A 19 -10.35 -14.28 6.24
C GLY A 19 -11.30 -15.02 5.30
N ASN A 20 -10.80 -15.91 4.44
CA ASN A 20 -11.59 -16.62 3.39
C ASN A 20 -12.26 -15.69 2.36
N THR A 21 -11.68 -14.51 2.16
CA THR A 21 -12.08 -13.56 1.10
C THR A 21 -11.22 -13.79 -0.14
N ASP A 22 -11.42 -12.99 -1.18
CA ASP A 22 -10.58 -12.95 -2.36
C ASP A 22 -9.42 -11.94 -2.24
N TYR A 23 -9.28 -11.27 -1.09
CA TYR A 23 -8.23 -10.26 -0.86
C TYR A 23 -6.95 -10.85 -0.31
N MET A 24 -5.82 -10.59 -0.98
CA MET A 24 -4.50 -11.06 -0.53
C MET A 24 -3.62 -9.88 -0.13
N LEU A 25 -3.06 -9.91 1.07
CA LEU A 25 -2.02 -8.98 1.47
C LEU A 25 -0.71 -9.37 0.81
N VAL A 26 -0.13 -8.48 0.01
CA VAL A 26 1.07 -8.73 -0.78
C VAL A 26 2.20 -7.78 -0.37
N GLU A 27 3.42 -8.31 -0.26
CA GLU A 27 4.60 -7.53 0.11
C GLU A 27 5.77 -7.86 -0.83
N PHE A 28 6.46 -6.83 -1.33
CA PHE A 28 7.67 -6.94 -2.14
C PHE A 28 8.92 -6.48 -1.36
N PRO A 29 10.14 -6.84 -1.83
CA PRO A 29 11.37 -6.33 -1.25
C PRO A 29 11.36 -4.79 -1.10
N MET A 30 11.77 -4.30 0.07
CA MET A 30 11.73 -2.88 0.37
C MET A 30 12.83 -2.06 -0.33
N ILE A 31 13.90 -2.70 -0.80
CA ILE A 31 15.07 -2.00 -1.36
C ILE A 31 14.86 -1.76 -2.85
N ASP A 32 14.69 -2.84 -3.61
CA ASP A 32 14.57 -2.82 -5.06
C ASP A 32 13.27 -3.50 -5.46
N MET A 33 12.61 -2.94 -6.48
CA MET A 33 11.39 -3.50 -7.04
C MET A 33 11.77 -4.70 -7.91
N PRO A 34 11.20 -5.90 -7.69
CA PRO A 34 11.40 -7.03 -8.58
C PRO A 34 10.92 -6.71 -10.00
N GLU A 35 11.64 -7.20 -11.01
CA GLU A 35 11.28 -7.00 -12.42
C GLU A 35 9.93 -7.64 -12.76
N ASP A 36 9.61 -8.76 -12.12
CA ASP A 36 8.38 -9.54 -12.29
C ASP A 36 7.26 -9.10 -11.34
N ALA A 37 7.40 -8.00 -10.61
CA ALA A 37 6.42 -7.57 -9.60
C ALA A 37 5.02 -7.33 -10.19
N MET A 38 4.94 -6.67 -11.35
CA MET A 38 3.67 -6.40 -12.04
C MET A 38 3.07 -7.68 -12.62
N ASP A 39 3.89 -8.55 -13.21
CA ASP A 39 3.45 -9.84 -13.75
C ASP A 39 2.84 -10.73 -12.66
N ILE A 40 3.46 -10.77 -11.48
CA ILE A 40 2.93 -11.51 -10.32
C ILE A 40 1.55 -10.97 -9.90
N ILE A 41 1.39 -9.64 -9.85
CA ILE A 41 0.12 -8.99 -9.50
C ILE A 41 -0.96 -9.33 -10.52
N TYR A 42 -0.64 -9.19 -11.81
CA TYR A 42 -1.54 -9.50 -12.90
C TYR A 42 -2.02 -10.96 -12.87
N GLU A 43 -1.08 -11.90 -12.66
CA GLU A 43 -1.39 -13.33 -12.55
C GLU A 43 -2.29 -13.66 -11.34
N LEU A 44 -2.12 -12.96 -10.20
CA LEU A 44 -3.02 -13.10 -9.06
C LEU A 44 -4.43 -12.63 -9.43
N GLN A 45 -4.57 -11.50 -10.12
CA GLN A 45 -5.86 -10.96 -10.53
C GLN A 45 -6.62 -11.84 -11.51
N ILE A 46 -5.94 -12.44 -12.51
CA ILE A 46 -6.57 -13.41 -13.42
C ILE A 46 -7.21 -14.58 -12.65
N ARG A 47 -6.68 -14.91 -11.47
CA ARG A 47 -7.19 -15.99 -10.61
C ARG A 47 -8.27 -15.53 -9.64
N GLY A 48 -8.77 -14.31 -9.78
CA GLY A 48 -9.80 -13.74 -8.92
C GLY A 48 -9.26 -13.15 -7.62
N VAL A 49 -7.94 -13.08 -7.43
CA VAL A 49 -7.37 -12.48 -6.21
C VAL A 49 -7.33 -10.95 -6.35
N HIS A 50 -7.71 -10.26 -5.29
CA HIS A 50 -7.61 -8.80 -5.15
C HIS A 50 -6.39 -8.41 -4.30
N PRO A 51 -5.26 -8.02 -4.92
CA PRO A 51 -4.03 -7.73 -4.19
C PRO A 51 -4.09 -6.41 -3.41
N ILE A 52 -3.69 -6.46 -2.15
CA ILE A 52 -3.51 -5.30 -1.27
C ILE A 52 -2.02 -5.15 -0.99
N LEU A 53 -1.40 -4.10 -1.54
CA LEU A 53 0.00 -3.81 -1.37
C LEU A 53 0.28 -3.32 0.06
N ALA A 54 1.05 -4.10 0.81
CA ALA A 54 1.42 -3.83 2.19
C ALA A 54 2.45 -2.72 2.27
N HIS A 55 2.14 -1.70 3.08
CA HIS A 55 3.01 -0.60 3.50
C HIS A 55 3.98 -0.07 2.43
N PRO A 56 3.50 0.31 1.23
CA PRO A 56 4.36 0.77 0.14
C PRO A 56 5.15 2.04 0.50
N GLU A 57 4.72 2.80 1.50
CA GLU A 57 5.45 3.96 2.01
C GLU A 57 6.83 3.63 2.59
N ARG A 58 7.12 2.34 2.81
CA ARG A 58 8.42 1.84 3.28
C ARG A 58 9.36 1.42 2.15
N TYR A 59 8.88 1.32 0.91
CA TYR A 59 9.69 0.87 -0.21
C TYR A 59 10.61 1.99 -0.70
N ARG A 60 11.91 1.74 -0.75
CA ARG A 60 12.94 2.73 -1.09
C ARG A 60 12.72 3.34 -2.48
N TYR A 61 12.25 2.55 -3.44
CA TYR A 61 11.92 3.05 -4.78
C TYR A 61 10.67 3.94 -4.80
N ILE A 62 9.72 3.76 -3.88
CA ILE A 62 8.54 4.64 -3.71
C ILE A 62 8.92 5.88 -2.89
N ILE A 63 9.72 5.74 -1.85
CA ILE A 63 10.26 6.87 -1.07
C ILE A 63 11.05 7.82 -1.98
N GLY A 64 11.88 7.27 -2.88
CA GLY A 64 12.67 8.04 -3.84
C GLY A 64 11.83 8.66 -4.95
N ASN A 65 10.81 7.94 -5.43
CA ASN A 65 9.89 8.43 -6.46
C ASN A 65 8.44 7.98 -6.18
N PRO A 66 7.64 8.78 -5.44
CA PRO A 66 6.30 8.37 -5.06
C PRO A 66 5.35 8.09 -6.23
N SER A 67 5.60 8.63 -7.43
CA SER A 67 4.77 8.32 -8.62
C SER A 67 4.89 6.88 -9.09
N LYS A 68 5.95 6.13 -8.70
CA LYS A 68 6.06 4.69 -8.99
C LYS A 68 4.92 3.86 -8.43
N ILE A 69 4.23 4.34 -7.38
CA ILE A 69 3.04 3.66 -6.85
C ILE A 69 1.95 3.52 -7.92
N ASN A 70 1.94 4.40 -8.93
CA ASN A 70 0.96 4.34 -10.01
C ASN A 70 1.07 3.04 -10.81
N GLU A 71 2.24 2.39 -10.88
CA GLU A 71 2.42 1.09 -11.53
C GLU A 71 1.51 0.03 -10.86
N PHE A 72 1.56 -0.08 -9.53
CA PHE A 72 0.69 -0.95 -8.75
C PHE A 72 -0.79 -0.58 -8.84
N LEU A 73 -1.12 0.72 -8.82
CA LEU A 73 -2.51 1.18 -8.95
C LEU A 73 -3.10 0.90 -10.34
N ASN A 74 -2.27 0.92 -11.39
CA ASN A 74 -2.70 0.59 -12.75
C ASN A 74 -2.99 -0.90 -12.91
N GLU A 75 -2.25 -1.75 -12.21
CA GLU A 75 -2.56 -3.16 -12.03
C GLU A 75 -3.67 -3.40 -10.99
N GLY A 76 -4.48 -2.39 -10.65
CA GLY A 76 -5.64 -2.54 -9.76
C GLY A 76 -5.35 -2.91 -8.31
N CYS A 77 -4.11 -2.72 -7.82
CA CYS A 77 -3.83 -2.94 -6.40
C CYS A 77 -4.56 -1.93 -5.51
N LEU A 78 -5.02 -2.43 -4.36
CA LEU A 78 -5.36 -1.60 -3.21
C LEU A 78 -4.11 -1.34 -2.38
N LEU A 79 -4.08 -0.24 -1.62
CA LEU A 79 -2.91 0.13 -0.81
C LEU A 79 -3.22 0.13 0.68
N GLN A 80 -2.32 -0.42 1.49
CA GLN A 80 -2.42 -0.38 2.95
C GLN A 80 -1.24 0.37 3.55
N VAL A 81 -1.49 1.46 4.28
CA VAL A 81 -0.45 2.27 4.97
C VAL A 81 -0.35 1.88 6.44
N ASN A 82 0.86 1.80 6.99
CA ASN A 82 1.07 1.43 8.39
C ASN A 82 0.86 2.59 9.37
N THR A 83 0.27 2.30 10.54
CA THR A 83 0.11 3.28 11.64
C THR A 83 1.46 3.82 12.10
N GLY A 84 2.49 2.97 12.21
CA GLY A 84 3.84 3.37 12.58
C GLY A 84 4.47 4.34 11.58
N SER A 85 4.15 4.21 10.29
CA SER A 85 4.61 5.13 9.23
C SER A 85 3.97 6.51 9.40
N ILE A 86 2.66 6.57 9.65
CA ILE A 86 1.91 7.82 9.89
C ILE A 86 2.45 8.55 11.13
N LYS A 87 2.71 7.80 12.21
CA LYS A 87 3.26 8.33 13.46
C LYS A 87 4.72 8.78 13.32
N GLY A 88 5.47 8.14 12.42
CA GLY A 88 6.87 8.47 12.13
C GLY A 88 7.88 7.58 12.83
N ILE A 89 7.46 6.41 13.32
CA ILE A 89 8.30 5.42 13.99
C ILE A 89 9.43 4.92 13.08
N PHE A 90 9.15 4.81 11.77
CA PHE A 90 10.11 4.36 10.77
C PHE A 90 10.92 5.50 10.13
N GLY A 91 10.90 6.69 10.75
CA GLY A 91 11.70 7.85 10.33
C GLY A 91 10.99 8.79 9.34
N LYS A 92 11.61 9.96 9.15
CA LYS A 92 11.02 11.11 8.44
C LYS A 92 10.66 10.83 6.98
N LYS A 93 11.49 10.04 6.26
CA LYS A 93 11.26 9.71 4.85
C LYS A 93 10.01 8.84 4.67
N VAL A 94 9.84 7.83 5.52
CA VAL A 94 8.66 6.96 5.53
C VAL A 94 7.42 7.76 5.90
N LYS A 95 7.48 8.57 6.96
CA LYS A 95 6.37 9.46 7.36
C LYS A 95 5.92 10.39 6.24
N ASN A 96 6.88 11.01 5.54
CA ASN A 96 6.58 11.89 4.42
C ASN A 96 5.93 11.13 3.26
N THR A 97 6.38 9.91 2.97
CA THR A 97 5.81 9.08 1.92
C THR A 97 4.38 8.65 2.28
N ALA A 98 4.15 8.21 3.52
CA ALA A 98 2.80 7.90 4.04
C ALA A 98 1.85 9.08 3.84
N ARG A 99 2.28 10.29 4.23
CA ARG A 99 1.51 11.53 4.06
C ARG A 99 1.22 11.84 2.59
N ILE A 100 2.15 11.57 1.68
CA ILE A 100 1.92 11.76 0.24
C ILE A 100 0.84 10.80 -0.27
N LEU A 101 0.90 9.51 0.09
CA LEU A 101 -0.09 8.52 -0.33
C LEU A 101 -1.49 8.87 0.22
N ILE A 102 -1.57 9.21 1.52
CA ILE A 102 -2.82 9.64 2.17
C ILE A 102 -3.38 10.91 1.51
N LYS A 103 -2.55 11.95 1.36
CA LYS A 103 -2.98 13.22 0.76
C LYS A 103 -3.46 13.06 -0.69
N SER A 104 -2.94 12.07 -1.40
CA SER A 104 -3.33 11.78 -2.79
C SER A 104 -4.63 10.98 -2.87
N GLY A 105 -5.22 10.58 -1.74
CA GLY A 105 -6.47 9.82 -1.68
C GLY A 105 -6.35 8.39 -2.21
N ILE A 106 -5.13 7.84 -2.28
CA ILE A 106 -4.86 6.50 -2.83
C ILE A 106 -4.66 5.42 -1.76
N SER A 107 -4.73 5.78 -0.48
CA SER A 107 -4.65 4.82 0.63
C SER A 107 -6.01 4.14 0.82
N SER A 108 -6.11 2.86 0.46
CA SER A 108 -7.35 2.08 0.63
C SER A 108 -7.57 1.64 2.09
N PHE A 109 -6.49 1.34 2.80
CA PHE A 109 -6.49 0.84 4.17
C PHE A 109 -5.44 1.54 5.03
N ILE A 110 -5.67 1.56 6.35
CA ILE A 110 -4.66 1.83 7.36
C ILE A 110 -4.67 0.62 8.31
N ALA A 111 -3.51 0.00 8.52
CA ALA A 111 -3.37 -1.15 9.42
C ALA A 111 -2.16 -0.98 10.34
N SER A 112 -2.18 -1.70 11.45
CA SER A 112 -1.18 -1.51 12.51
C SER A 112 0.18 -2.08 12.15
N ASP A 113 0.18 -3.23 11.47
CA ASP A 113 1.37 -4.07 11.33
C ASP A 113 2.06 -4.30 12.69
N ALA A 114 1.22 -4.51 13.71
CA ALA A 114 1.63 -4.61 15.10
C ALA A 114 2.38 -5.92 15.35
N HIS A 115 3.55 -5.82 15.96
CA HIS A 115 4.41 -6.96 16.30
C HIS A 115 4.80 -6.96 17.79
N SER A 116 4.39 -5.96 18.56
CA SER A 116 4.62 -5.88 20.00
C SER A 116 3.67 -4.90 20.69
N MET A 117 3.56 -5.01 22.01
CA MET A 117 2.85 -4.03 22.84
C MET A 117 3.64 -2.72 23.04
N GLY A 118 4.88 -2.65 22.54
CA GLY A 118 5.78 -1.49 22.67
C GLY A 118 5.86 -0.66 21.37
N GLY A 119 7.05 -0.56 20.77
CA GLY A 119 7.31 0.31 19.60
C GLY A 119 6.50 0.00 18.33
N ARG A 120 5.86 -1.18 18.22
CA ARG A 120 4.93 -1.55 17.14
C ARG A 120 3.54 -1.88 17.71
N CYS A 121 3.02 -1.04 18.60
CA CYS A 121 1.67 -1.17 19.15
C CYS A 121 0.60 -0.82 18.09
N PRO A 122 -0.63 -1.34 18.21
CA PRO A 122 -1.66 -1.18 17.18
C PRO A 122 -1.92 0.28 16.78
N GLY A 123 -2.22 1.12 17.76
CA GLY A 123 -2.21 2.57 17.61
C GLY A 123 -3.15 3.15 16.53
N ILE A 124 -4.20 2.41 16.17
CA ILE A 124 -5.09 2.71 15.03
C ILE A 124 -5.80 4.04 15.20
N SER A 125 -6.48 4.28 16.34
CA SER A 125 -7.27 5.50 16.55
C SER A 125 -6.46 6.78 16.33
N THR A 126 -5.29 6.88 16.98
CA THR A 126 -4.37 8.02 16.78
C THR A 126 -3.89 8.15 15.34
N ALA A 127 -3.64 7.03 14.65
CA ALA A 127 -3.20 7.08 13.25
C ALA A 127 -4.32 7.56 12.32
N ILE A 128 -5.57 7.16 12.57
CA ILE A 128 -6.76 7.62 11.85
C ILE A 128 -7.00 9.12 12.11
N GLU A 129 -6.85 9.60 13.34
CA GLU A 129 -6.94 11.03 13.67
C GLU A 129 -5.90 11.84 12.87
N MET A 130 -4.62 11.47 12.95
CA MET A 130 -3.55 12.12 12.19
C MET A 130 -3.76 12.04 10.67
N ALA A 131 -4.30 10.94 10.17
CA ALA A 131 -4.60 10.77 8.75
C ALA A 131 -5.78 11.66 8.33
N SER A 132 -6.78 11.84 9.19
CA SER A 132 -7.96 12.67 8.94
C SER A 132 -7.64 14.16 8.88
N GLU A 133 -6.56 14.60 9.53
CA GLU A 133 -6.01 15.94 9.36
C GLU A 133 -5.45 16.17 7.94
N ILE A 134 -5.02 15.11 7.25
CA ILE A 134 -4.42 15.15 5.91
C ILE A 134 -5.49 14.95 4.83
N ASP A 135 -6.36 13.95 5.00
CA ASP A 135 -7.50 13.63 4.15
C ASP A 135 -8.73 13.38 5.05
N ARG A 136 -9.65 14.35 5.11
CA ARG A 136 -10.86 14.27 5.95
C ARG A 136 -11.75 13.06 5.62
N GLY A 137 -11.65 12.51 4.41
CA GLY A 137 -12.45 11.35 3.98
C GLY A 137 -11.83 9.99 4.35
N ILE A 138 -10.60 9.94 4.87
CA ILE A 138 -9.89 8.68 5.02
C ILE A 138 -10.52 7.75 6.07
N CYS A 139 -11.06 8.29 7.17
CA CYS A 139 -11.70 7.49 8.22
C CYS A 139 -12.83 6.64 7.63
N GLY A 140 -13.84 7.29 7.02
CA GLY A 140 -14.97 6.58 6.42
C GLY A 140 -14.58 5.70 5.22
N ARG A 141 -13.54 6.08 4.46
CA ARG A 141 -13.02 5.24 3.37
C ARG A 141 -12.43 3.94 3.90
N VAL A 142 -11.59 4.01 4.93
CA VAL A 142 -10.95 2.84 5.55
C VAL A 142 -11.98 1.95 6.22
N GLU A 143 -12.93 2.52 6.97
CA GLU A 143 -14.02 1.76 7.63
C GLU A 143 -14.85 0.99 6.60
N LYS A 144 -15.35 1.68 5.57
CA LYS A 144 -16.14 1.07 4.50
C LYS A 144 -15.37 -0.02 3.74
N ASN A 145 -14.08 0.20 3.47
CA ASN A 145 -13.26 -0.79 2.79
C ASN A 145 -12.99 -2.01 3.66
N CYS A 146 -12.82 -1.85 4.97
CA CYS A 146 -12.70 -2.96 5.91
C CYS A 146 -13.99 -3.79 5.97
N GLU A 147 -15.16 -3.16 6.04
CA GLU A 147 -16.46 -3.84 5.99
C GLU A 147 -16.61 -4.66 4.69
N LYS A 148 -16.39 -4.01 3.54
CA LYS A 148 -16.42 -4.67 2.24
C LYS A 148 -15.45 -5.85 2.15
N LEU A 149 -14.24 -5.70 2.66
CA LEU A 149 -13.26 -6.79 2.69
C LEU A 149 -13.81 -7.97 3.48
N LEU A 150 -14.30 -7.75 4.70
CA LEU A 150 -14.83 -8.82 5.56
C LEU A 150 -16.07 -9.51 4.99
N GLU A 151 -16.88 -8.78 4.20
CA GLU A 151 -18.04 -9.31 3.49
C GLU A 151 -17.71 -9.90 2.10
N ASN A 152 -16.42 -9.94 1.74
CA ASN A 152 -15.93 -10.34 0.42
C ASN A 152 -16.59 -9.58 -0.76
N GLN A 153 -16.91 -8.30 -0.56
CA GLN A 153 -17.44 -7.42 -1.58
C GLN A 153 -16.32 -6.72 -2.34
N LEU A 154 -16.56 -6.36 -3.60
CA LEU A 154 -15.62 -5.62 -4.43
C LEU A 154 -15.34 -4.21 -3.88
N ILE A 155 -14.05 -3.88 -3.83
CA ILE A 155 -13.51 -2.57 -3.47
C ILE A 155 -12.82 -2.01 -4.71
N ASP A 156 -13.32 -0.87 -5.19
CA ASP A 156 -12.75 -0.22 -6.35
C ASP A 156 -11.35 0.33 -6.02
N PRO A 157 -10.34 0.08 -6.87
CA PRO A 157 -9.03 0.71 -6.74
C PRO A 157 -9.14 2.24 -6.79
N PRO A 158 -8.27 2.99 -6.09
CA PRO A 158 -8.30 4.44 -6.15
C PRO A 158 -8.04 4.96 -7.58
N ASP A 159 -8.86 5.90 -8.05
CA ASP A 159 -8.72 6.51 -9.38
C ASP A 159 -7.58 7.54 -9.45
N ASN A 160 -7.22 8.14 -8.32
CA ASN A 160 -6.20 9.19 -8.27
C ASN A 160 -4.82 8.63 -8.64
N ARG A 161 -3.96 9.49 -9.20
CA ARG A 161 -2.57 9.19 -9.52
C ARG A 161 -1.64 10.28 -9.02
N ILE A 162 -0.45 9.90 -8.57
CA ILE A 162 0.59 10.86 -8.17
C ILE A 162 1.31 11.35 -9.43
N LYS A 163 1.28 12.67 -9.68
CA LYS A 163 2.01 13.26 -10.81
C LYS A 163 3.52 13.17 -10.60
N GLU A 164 4.24 12.86 -11.66
CA GLU A 164 5.70 12.89 -11.62
C GLU A 164 6.21 14.30 -11.32
N LYS A 165 7.26 14.39 -10.50
CA LYS A 165 7.99 15.65 -10.36
C LYS A 165 8.82 15.86 -11.61
N LYS A 166 8.39 16.78 -12.48
CA LYS A 166 9.22 17.26 -13.59
C LYS A 166 10.52 17.80 -13.00
N ARG A 167 11.66 17.17 -13.33
CA ARG A 167 12.97 17.78 -13.08
C ARG A 167 13.08 18.98 -14.02
N ILE A 168 12.84 20.18 -13.48
CA ILE A 168 13.22 21.41 -14.16
C ILE A 168 14.75 21.42 -14.13
N PHE A 169 15.37 20.91 -15.19
CA PHE A 169 16.80 21.06 -15.39
C PHE A 169 17.07 22.57 -15.48
N SER A 170 17.79 23.08 -14.48
CA SER A 170 18.37 24.42 -14.49
C SER A 170 19.26 24.56 -15.72
N PHE A 171 18.73 25.21 -16.75
CA PHE A 171 19.48 25.81 -17.84
C PHE A 171 20.25 27.02 -17.30
N PHE A 172 21.36 26.81 -16.59
CA PHE A 172 22.38 27.86 -16.41
C PHE A 172 23.75 27.19 -16.30
N ARG A 173 24.31 26.85 -17.46
CA ARG A 173 25.75 26.93 -17.69
C ARG A 173 25.97 28.19 -18.53
N ALA A 174 26.41 29.25 -17.88
CA ALA A 174 27.06 30.41 -18.48
C ALA A 174 28.44 30.50 -17.82
#